data_AF-A0A9L0T8M9-F1
#
_entry.id   AF-A0A9L0T8M9-F1
#
_cell.length_a   1.000
_cell.length_b   1.000
_cell.length_c   1.000
_cell.angle_alpha   90.00
_cell.angle_beta   90.00
_cell.angle_gamma   90.00
#
_symmetry.space_group_name_H-M   'P 1'
#
loop_
_entity.id
_entity.type
_entity.pdbx_description
1 polymer ?
#
loop_
_entity_poly.entity_id
_entity_poly.type
_entity_poly.pdbx_seq_one_letter_code
_entity_poly.pdbx_strand_id
1 'polypeptide(L)'
;AQCYRGTPIRLSVDFSTETLQARREWNDIFKTLKDKNLQPRILYPEKISFRYEGEIKSFPDKQKLRDFVAKRPPLQEILKKALIPEKRNKGRKGSQNTE
;
A
#
# COMPACT_ATOMS: atom_id res chain seq x y z
N ALA A 1 -3.57 -22.52 -10.91
CA ALA A 1 -4.12 -23.18 -9.72
C ALA A 1 -4.16 -24.67 -10.02
N GLN A 2 -3.34 -25.46 -9.34
CA GLN A 2 -3.36 -26.92 -9.48
C GLN A 2 -4.41 -27.47 -8.51
N CYS A 3 -5.43 -28.15 -9.05
CA CYS A 3 -6.47 -28.80 -8.29
C CYS A 3 -6.13 -30.29 -8.16
N TYR A 4 -6.05 -30.79 -6.94
CA TYR A 4 -6.21 -32.22 -6.67
C TYR A 4 -7.28 -32.36 -5.57
N ARG A 5 -8.41 -32.96 -5.96
CA ARG A 5 -9.57 -33.40 -5.15
C ARG A 5 -10.09 -32.44 -4.08
N GLY A 6 -11.19 -31.74 -4.43
CA GLY A 6 -12.34 -31.49 -3.54
C GLY A 6 -12.15 -30.56 -2.33
N THR A 7 -10.94 -30.33 -1.86
CA THR A 7 -10.63 -29.42 -0.77
C THR A 7 -9.85 -28.26 -1.37
N PRO A 8 -10.30 -27.00 -1.26
CA PRO A 8 -9.44 -25.87 -1.58
C PRO A 8 -8.28 -25.91 -0.59
N ILE A 9 -7.14 -26.46 -1.03
CA ILE A 9 -5.87 -26.37 -0.30
C ILE A 9 -5.57 -24.88 -0.24
N ARG A 10 -5.89 -24.26 0.89
CA ARG A 10 -5.38 -22.94 1.22
C ARG A 10 -3.89 -23.15 1.40
N LEU A 11 -3.13 -22.89 0.33
CA LEU A 11 -1.69 -22.70 0.40
C LEU A 11 -1.47 -21.49 1.30
N SER A 12 -1.49 -21.73 2.61
CA SER A 12 -1.00 -20.81 3.62
C SER A 12 0.49 -20.81 3.43
N VAL A 13 0.97 -19.99 2.50
CA VAL A 13 2.38 -19.60 2.52
C VAL A 13 2.53 -18.83 3.82
N ASP A 14 3.25 -19.42 4.78
CA ASP A 14 3.68 -18.77 6.02
C ASP A 14 4.61 -17.61 5.65
N PHE A 15 3.98 -16.51 5.25
CA PHE A 15 4.62 -15.24 4.99
C PHE A 15 4.99 -14.64 6.34
N SER A 16 6.24 -14.22 6.50
CA SER A 16 6.70 -13.46 7.66
C SER A 16 5.78 -12.25 7.92
N THR A 17 5.75 -11.79 9.17
CA THR A 17 4.98 -10.60 9.58
C THR A 17 5.29 -9.37 8.72
N GLU A 18 6.55 -9.22 8.28
CA GLU A 18 6.98 -8.16 7.36
C GLU A 18 6.29 -8.26 5.98
N THR A 19 6.25 -9.46 5.39
CA THR A 19 5.60 -9.69 4.09
C THR A 19 4.07 -9.49 4.17
N LEU A 20 3.46 -9.88 5.30
CA LEU A 20 2.03 -9.64 5.54
C LEU A 20 1.71 -8.14 5.68
N GLN A 21 2.60 -7.37 6.32
CA GLN A 21 2.44 -5.93 6.45
C GLN A 21 2.61 -5.25 5.09
N ALA A 22 3.68 -5.57 4.34
CA ALA A 22 3.91 -5.03 3.00
C ALA A 22 2.71 -5.29 2.08
N ARG A 23 2.10 -6.48 2.15
CA ARG A 23 0.89 -6.82 1.39
C ARG A 23 -0.31 -5.94 1.74
N ARG A 24 -0.52 -5.61 3.02
CA ARG A 24 -1.61 -4.70 3.44
C ARG A 24 -1.38 -3.30 2.91
N GLU A 25 -0.15 -2.80 3.00
CA GLU A 25 0.20 -1.46 2.51
C GLU A 25 0.08 -1.38 0.98
N TRP A 26 0.57 -2.38 0.25
CA TRP A 26 0.38 -2.48 -1.20
C TRP A 26 -1.10 -2.54 -1.59
N ASN A 27 -1.93 -3.23 -0.81
CA ASN A 27 -3.36 -3.31 -1.05
C ASN A 27 -4.06 -1.95 -0.88
N ASP A 28 -3.64 -1.14 0.08
CA ASP A 28 -4.18 0.21 0.28
C ASP A 28 -3.80 1.14 -0.88
N ILE A 29 -2.52 1.16 -1.26
CA ILE A 29 -2.00 1.88 -2.43
C ILE A 29 -2.75 1.46 -3.70
N PHE A 30 -2.93 0.15 -3.90
CA PHE A 30 -3.64 -0.38 -5.06
C PHE A 30 -5.08 0.13 -5.14
N LYS A 31 -5.80 0.19 -4.01
CA LYS A 31 -7.16 0.76 -3.96
C LYS A 31 -7.18 2.23 -4.35
N THR A 32 -6.24 3.03 -3.84
CA THR A 32 -6.13 4.46 -4.19
C THR A 32 -5.80 4.66 -5.67
N LEU A 33 -4.88 3.86 -6.24
CA LEU A 33 -4.53 3.93 -7.66
C LEU A 33 -5.72 3.51 -8.56
N LYS A 34 -6.54 2.57 -8.08
CA LYS A 34 -7.76 2.13 -8.78
C LYS A 34 -8.83 3.22 -8.78
N ASP A 35 -9.01 3.95 -7.67
CA ASP A 35 -9.92 5.10 -7.56
C ASP A 35 -9.59 6.21 -8.58
N LYS A 36 -8.30 6.37 -8.90
CA LYS A 36 -7.82 7.35 -9.88
C LYS A 36 -7.73 6.83 -11.32
N ASN A 37 -8.28 5.65 -11.61
CA ASN A 37 -8.25 5.03 -12.93
C ASN A 37 -6.83 4.86 -13.51
N LEU A 38 -5.80 4.75 -12.67
CA LEU A 38 -4.39 4.63 -13.08
C LEU A 38 -4.02 3.20 -13.53
N GLN A 39 -5.01 2.32 -13.69
CA GLN A 39 -4.84 0.93 -14.15
C GLN A 39 -3.70 0.19 -13.41
N PRO A 40 -3.73 0.13 -12.06
CA PRO A 40 -2.68 -0.53 -11.31
C PRO A 40 -2.65 -2.03 -11.58
N ARG A 41 -1.45 -2.61 -11.63
CA ARG A 41 -1.19 -4.04 -11.82
C ARG A 41 -0.16 -4.50 -10.80
N ILE A 42 -0.52 -5.52 -10.02
CA ILE A 42 0.41 -6.13 -9.04
C ILE A 42 1.22 -7.20 -9.78
N LEU A 43 2.52 -6.98 -9.92
CA LEU A 43 3.49 -7.98 -10.35
C LEU A 43 4.06 -8.67 -9.10
N TYR A 44 3.84 -9.97 -8.99
CA TYR A 44 4.23 -10.83 -7.86
C TYR A 44 5.69 -10.63 -7.39
N PRO A 45 6.03 -10.79 -6.08
CA PRO A 45 5.18 -10.77 -4.88
C PRO A 45 5.01 -9.36 -4.26
N GLU A 46 5.84 -8.39 -4.67
CA GLU A 46 5.94 -7.06 -4.03
C GLU A 46 6.12 -5.92 -5.02
N LYS A 47 5.88 -6.14 -6.32
CA LYS A 47 6.02 -5.08 -7.33
C LYS A 47 4.65 -4.55 -7.72
N ILE A 48 4.49 -3.24 -7.75
CA ILE A 48 3.30 -2.60 -8.35
C ILE A 48 3.71 -1.87 -9.62
N SER A 49 2.84 -1.87 -10.62
CA SER A 49 2.92 -0.93 -11.73
C SER A 49 1.61 -0.21 -11.90
N PHE A 50 1.66 1.02 -12.41
CA PHE A 50 0.47 1.79 -12.77
C PHE A 50 0.81 2.74 -13.92
N ARG A 51 -0.22 3.15 -14.65
CA ARG A 51 -0.11 4.12 -15.74
C ARG A 51 -0.21 5.53 -15.17
N TYR A 52 0.79 6.36 -15.43
CA TYR A 52 0.83 7.77 -15.02
C TYR A 52 1.42 8.62 -16.14
N GLU A 53 0.75 9.73 -16.47
CA GLU A 53 1.15 10.61 -17.60
C GLU A 53 1.36 9.86 -18.93
N GLY A 54 0.61 8.77 -19.15
CA GLY A 54 0.72 7.96 -20.37
C GLY A 54 1.77 6.85 -20.32
N GLU A 55 2.70 6.89 -19.37
CA GLU A 55 3.75 5.88 -19.18
C GLU A 55 3.38 4.84 -18.12
N ILE A 56 3.81 3.59 -18.29
CA ILE A 56 3.71 2.56 -17.25
C ILE A 56 4.93 2.68 -16.35
N LYS A 57 4.73 3.07 -15.09
CA LYS A 57 5.79 3.09 -14.08
C LYS A 57 5.65 1.85 -13.19
N SER A 58 6.76 1.16 -12.94
CA SER A 58 6.82 -0.02 -12.07
C SER A 58 7.76 0.21 -10.90
N PHE A 59 7.31 -0.14 -9.71
CA PHE A 59 8.04 0.02 -8.46
C PHE A 59 8.15 -1.33 -7.76
N PRO A 60 9.38 -1.83 -7.55
CA PRO A 60 9.59 -3.05 -6.76
C PRO A 60 9.55 -2.79 -5.25
N ASP A 61 9.69 -1.53 -4.84
CA ASP A 61 9.84 -1.13 -3.46
C ASP A 61 8.96 0.07 -3.15
N LYS A 62 8.41 0.07 -1.93
CA LYS A 62 7.65 1.21 -1.42
C LYS A 62 8.52 2.47 -1.33
N GLN A 63 9.79 2.35 -0.97
CA GLN A 63 10.67 3.53 -0.86
C GLN A 63 10.86 4.23 -2.20
N LYS A 64 11.04 3.47 -3.29
CA LYS A 64 11.12 4.02 -4.65
C LYS A 64 9.81 4.67 -5.09
N LEU A 65 8.67 4.08 -4.71
CA LEU A 65 7.36 4.69 -4.94
C LEU A 65 7.25 6.03 -4.19
N ARG A 66 7.66 6.07 -2.91
CA ARG A 66 7.62 7.29 -2.09
C ARG A 66 8.48 8.40 -2.68
N ASP A 67 9.68 8.10 -3.14
CA ASP A 67 10.58 9.07 -3.79
C ASP A 67 9.96 9.63 -5.07
N PHE A 68 9.35 8.77 -5.89
CA PHE A 68 8.64 9.18 -7.10
C PHE A 68 7.43 10.08 -6.80
N VAL A 69 6.64 9.70 -5.79
CA VAL A 69 5.48 10.47 -5.33
C VAL A 69 5.90 11.80 -4.73
N ALA A 70 7.01 11.85 -3.98
CA ALA A 70 7.54 13.09 -3.40
C ALA A 70 8.00 14.09 -4.47
N LYS A 71 8.47 13.60 -5.62
CA LYS A 71 8.84 14.44 -6.77
C LYS A 71 7.62 14.94 -7.56
N ARG A 72 6.42 14.42 -7.30
CA ARG A 72 5.20 14.69 -8.07
C ARG A 72 4.06 15.13 -7.14
N PRO A 73 3.85 16.43 -6.94
CA PRO A 73 2.79 16.97 -6.08
C PRO A 73 1.39 16.38 -6.34
N PRO A 74 0.94 16.16 -7.60
CA PRO A 74 -0.37 15.56 -7.88
C PRO A 74 -0.51 14.14 -7.34
N LEU A 75 0.55 13.32 -7.47
CA LEU A 75 0.57 11.97 -6.93
C LEU A 75 0.66 11.96 -5.40
N GLN A 76 1.37 12.95 -4.83
CA GLN A 76 1.49 13.09 -3.39
C GLN A 76 0.12 13.32 -2.74
N GLU A 77 -0.70 14.20 -3.29
CA GLU A 77 -2.07 14.45 -2.83
C GLU A 77 -2.93 13.19 -2.87
N ILE A 78 -2.83 12.42 -3.96
CA ILE A 78 -3.59 11.18 -4.17
C ILE A 78 -3.18 10.11 -3.16
N LEU A 79 -1.88 9.84 -3.05
CA LEU A 79 -1.34 8.75 -2.25
C LEU A 79 -1.03 9.15 -0.80
N LYS A 80 -1.32 10.39 -0.39
CA LYS A 80 -1.11 10.87 0.99
C LYS A 80 -1.81 9.98 2.02
N LYS A 81 -3.03 9.55 1.72
CA LYS A 81 -3.85 8.69 2.60
C LYS A 81 -3.29 7.27 2.72
N ALA A 82 -2.69 6.75 1.65
CA ALA A 82 -2.15 5.39 1.61
C ALA A 82 -0.69 5.29 2.09
N LEU A 83 0.09 6.37 1.94
CA LEU A 83 1.52 6.41 2.31
C LEU A 83 1.78 6.96 3.72
N ILE A 84 0.87 7.77 4.26
CA ILE A 84 0.95 8.28 5.63
C ILE A 84 -0.10 7.52 6.46
N PRO A 85 0.30 6.58 7.33
CA PRO A 85 -0.60 6.16 8.39
C PRO A 85 -0.85 7.41 9.23
N GLU A 86 -2.10 7.89 9.26
CA GLU A 86 -2.50 8.98 10.14
C GLU A 86 -2.03 8.63 11.55
N LYS A 87 -0.91 9.24 11.99
CA LYS A 87 -0.48 9.12 13.37
C LYS A 87 -1.53 9.88 14.15
N ARG A 88 -2.56 9.16 14.57
CA ARG A 88 -3.57 9.60 15.51
C ARG A 88 -2.82 10.32 16.62
N ASN A 89 -2.97 11.65 16.62
CA ASN A 89 -2.46 12.53 17.63
C ASN A 89 -3.03 11.98 18.95
N LYS A 90 -2.20 11.27 19.73
CA LYS A 90 -2.58 10.80 21.06
C LYS A 90 -2.70 12.09 21.85
N GLY A 91 -3.94 12.58 21.94
CA GLY A 91 -4.26 13.84 22.57
C GLY A 91 -3.48 13.96 23.87
N ARG A 92 -2.72 15.05 23.99
CA ARG A 92 -2.31 15.58 25.28
C ARG A 92 -3.59 15.75 26.10
N LYS A 93 -3.90 14.81 26.98
CA LYS A 93 -4.58 15.18 28.22
C LYS A 93 -3.47 15.66 29.14
N GLY A 94 -3.24 16.96 29.12
CA GLY A 94 -2.66 17.61 30.28
C GLY A 94 -3.60 17.33 31.43
N SER A 95 -3.13 16.57 32.41
CA SER A 95 -3.74 16.59 33.74
C SER A 95 -3.31 17.91 34.38
N GLN A 96 -4.12 18.95 34.18
CA GLN A 96 -4.13 20.09 35.09
C GLN A 96 -5.08 19.74 36.25
N ASN A 97 -4.46 19.39 37.37
CA ASN A 97 -4.79 19.68 38.77
C ASN A 97 -6.09 20.43 39.12
N THR A 98 -6.73 19.96 40.20
CA THR A 98 -7.50 20.59 41.33
C THR A 98 -8.66 19.64 41.67
N GLU A 99 -8.85 19.14 42.89
CA GLU A 99 -8.68 19.67 44.26
C GLU A 99 -8.16 18.57 45.21
#